data_AF-A0A4Q3J5T4-F1
#
_entry.id   AF-A0A4Q3J5T4-F1
#
_cell.length_a   1.000
_cell.length_b   1.000
_cell.length_c   1.000
_cell.angle_alpha   90.00
_cell.angle_beta   90.00
_cell.angle_gamma   90.00
#
_symmetry.space_group_name_H-M   'P 1'
#
loop_
_entity.id
_entity.type
_entity.pdbx_description
1 polymer ?
#
loop_
_entity_poly.entity_id
_entity_poly.type
_entity_poly.pdbx_seq_one_letter_code
_entity_poly.pdbx_strand_id
1 'polypeptide(L)'
;SFVLAAEALGTGYRVSSADTVPFCLFSLVHHLDDYESAFWATVAGLGDRDTTCAIVGGIVALRAEPPVSWVQTREALPGEID
;
A
#
# COMPACT_ATOMS: atom_id res chain seq x y z
N SER A 1 0.40 -6.72 16.29
CA SER A 1 -0.09 -7.33 15.03
C SER A 1 -0.51 -6.21 14.09
N PHE A 2 -0.63 -6.48 12.77
CA PHE A 2 -1.11 -5.48 11.81
C PHE A 2 -2.51 -4.96 12.14
N VAL A 3 -3.38 -5.79 12.73
CA VAL A 3 -4.71 -5.39 13.21
C VAL A 3 -4.62 -4.31 14.29
N LEU A 4 -3.79 -4.50 15.33
CA LEU A 4 -3.62 -3.50 16.39
C LEU A 4 -2.98 -2.21 15.87
N ALA A 5 -2.06 -2.32 14.91
CA ALA A 5 -1.47 -1.14 14.28
C ALA A 5 -2.51 -0.36 13.47
N ALA A 6 -3.35 -1.05 12.70
CA ALA A 6 -4.46 -0.45 11.97
C ALA A 6 -5.43 0.30 12.90
N GLU A 7 -5.82 -0.32 14.01
CA GLU A 7 -6.71 0.29 15.01
C GLU A 7 -6.09 1.52 15.68
N ALA A 8 -4.78 1.48 15.98
CA ALA A 8 -4.10 2.56 16.70
C ALA A 8 -3.70 3.74 15.80
N LEU A 9 -3.33 3.46 14.55
CA LEU A 9 -2.74 4.44 13.63
C LEU A 9 -3.74 5.04 12.65
N GLY A 10 -4.89 4.38 12.45
CA GLY A 10 -5.87 4.75 11.43
C GLY A 10 -5.51 4.17 10.07
N THR A 11 -6.53 3.76 9.31
CA THR A 11 -6.38 3.15 7.97
C THR A 11 -7.11 3.92 6.87
N GLY A 12 -7.32 5.22 7.09
CA GLY A 12 -7.87 6.17 6.12
C GLY A 12 -9.39 6.29 6.12
N TYR A 13 -10.09 5.68 7.09
CA TYR A 13 -11.54 5.83 7.24
C TYR A 13 -12.00 7.29 7.35
N ARG A 14 -11.13 8.18 7.85
CA ARG A 14 -11.43 9.61 7.99
C ARG A 14 -10.99 10.46 6.79
N VAL A 15 -10.46 9.83 5.74
CA VAL A 15 -9.97 10.49 4.51
C VAL A 15 -9.06 11.68 4.85
N SER A 16 -8.09 11.42 5.73
CA SER A 16 -7.16 12.44 6.21
C SER A 16 -5.77 11.84 6.32
N SER A 17 -4.74 12.64 6.03
CA SER A 17 -3.35 12.17 6.10
C SER A 17 -2.98 11.65 7.48
N ALA A 18 -3.49 12.27 8.56
CA ALA A 18 -3.27 11.83 9.93
C ALA A 18 -3.84 10.43 10.24
N ASP A 19 -4.84 9.99 9.46
CA ASP A 19 -5.49 8.68 9.57
C ASP A 19 -4.99 7.68 8.52
N THR A 20 -4.10 8.07 7.60
CA THR A 20 -3.63 7.22 6.49
C THR A 20 -2.11 7.00 6.57
N VAL A 21 -1.35 8.09 6.71
CA VAL A 21 0.12 8.09 6.60
C VAL A 21 0.79 7.26 7.71
N PRO A 22 0.38 7.35 8.99
CA PRO A 22 1.04 6.58 10.05
C PRO A 22 0.98 5.07 9.82
N PHE A 23 -0.17 4.54 9.38
CA PHE A 23 -0.30 3.12 9.05
C PHE A 23 0.50 2.72 7.81
N CYS A 24 0.57 3.57 6.78
CA CYS A 24 1.44 3.32 5.62
C CYS A 24 2.91 3.19 6.04
N LEU A 25 3.40 4.11 6.89
CA LEU A 25 4.78 4.05 7.40
C LEU A 25 5.02 2.79 8.24
N PHE A 26 4.05 2.36 9.03
CA PHE A 26 4.12 1.10 9.77
C PHE A 26 4.28 -0.09 8.80
N SER A 27 3.42 -0.20 7.78
CA SER A 27 3.54 -1.26 6.77
C SER A 27 4.91 -1.29 6.08
N LEU A 28 5.44 -0.11 5.73
CA LEU A 28 6.72 0.05 5.04
C LEU A 28 7.89 -0.46 5.87
N VAL A 29 7.98 -0.06 7.15
CA VAL A 29 9.09 -0.44 8.03
C VAL A 29 9.21 -1.96 8.18
N HIS A 30 8.10 -2.69 8.04
CA HIS A 30 8.08 -4.15 8.18
C HIS A 30 8.36 -4.92 6.88
N HIS A 31 8.18 -4.30 5.71
CA HIS A 31 8.18 -5.02 4.42
C HIS A 31 8.83 -4.25 3.26
N LEU A 32 9.77 -3.33 3.55
CA LEU A 32 10.32 -2.41 2.55
C LEU A 32 10.98 -3.08 1.33
N ASP A 33 11.51 -4.29 1.50
CA ASP A 33 12.21 -5.04 0.46
C ASP A 33 11.36 -6.22 -0.10
N ASP A 34 10.06 -6.27 0.21
CA ASP A 34 9.12 -7.30 -0.29
C ASP A 34 7.77 -6.66 -0.65
N TYR A 35 7.56 -6.46 -1.96
CA TYR A 35 6.35 -5.81 -2.48
C TYR A 35 5.06 -6.57 -2.13
N GLU A 36 5.04 -7.89 -2.30
CA GLU A 36 3.83 -8.69 -2.10
C GLU A 36 3.44 -8.72 -0.63
N SER A 37 4.41 -8.93 0.27
CA SER A 37 4.16 -8.89 1.71
C SER A 37 3.72 -7.50 2.17
N ALA A 38 4.36 -6.42 1.69
CA ALA A 38 3.97 -5.05 2.05
C ALA A 38 2.53 -4.74 1.62
N PHE A 39 2.16 -5.15 0.41
CA PHE A 39 0.84 -4.94 -0.14
C PHE A 39 -0.22 -5.70 0.66
N TRP A 40 -0.06 -7.01 0.86
CA TRP A 40 -1.05 -7.81 1.59
C TRP A 40 -1.18 -7.42 3.07
N ALA A 41 -0.06 -7.06 3.71
CA ALA A 41 -0.09 -6.58 5.09
C ALA A 41 -0.86 -5.25 5.22
N THR A 42 -0.73 -4.37 4.22
CA THR A 42 -1.48 -3.11 4.14
C THR A 42 -2.96 -3.36 3.89
N VAL A 43 -3.32 -4.24 2.93
CA VAL A 43 -4.71 -4.65 2.65
C VAL A 43 -5.41 -5.19 3.91
N ALA A 44 -4.68 -5.93 4.74
CA ALA A 44 -5.20 -6.50 5.98
C ALA A 44 -5.59 -5.45 7.04
N GLY A 45 -5.10 -4.20 6.91
CA GLY A 45 -5.50 -3.07 7.76
C GLY A 45 -6.92 -2.54 7.49
N LEU A 46 -7.57 -3.00 6.42
CA LEU A 46 -8.89 -2.54 5.99
C LEU A 46 -8.91 -1.02 5.73
N GLY A 47 -10.05 -0.34 5.93
CA GLY A 47 -10.17 1.08 5.64
C GLY A 47 -10.08 1.43 4.15
N ASP A 48 -9.41 2.54 3.88
CA ASP A 48 -9.12 3.09 2.56
C ASP A 48 -7.93 2.32 1.94
N ARG A 49 -8.23 1.08 1.52
CA ARG A 49 -7.23 0.11 1.06
C ARG A 49 -6.56 0.57 -0.23
N ASP A 50 -7.32 1.16 -1.14
CA ASP A 50 -6.80 1.67 -2.41
C ASP A 50 -5.79 2.79 -2.16
N THR A 51 -6.10 3.78 -1.32
CA THR A 51 -5.16 4.87 -1.03
C THR A 51 -3.93 4.36 -0.26
N THR A 52 -4.14 3.55 0.79
CA THR A 52 -3.02 3.05 1.60
C THR A 52 -2.09 2.13 0.80
N CYS A 53 -2.64 1.23 -0.03
CA CYS A 53 -1.84 0.35 -0.89
C CYS A 53 -1.17 1.12 -2.03
N ALA A 54 -1.79 2.17 -2.57
CA ALA A 54 -1.15 3.03 -3.57
C ALA A 54 0.09 3.73 -2.99
N ILE A 55 0.00 4.27 -1.77
CA ILE A 55 1.13 4.91 -1.07
C ILE A 55 2.23 3.89 -0.79
N VAL A 56 1.89 2.76 -0.15
CA VAL A 56 2.87 1.73 0.23
C VAL A 56 3.51 1.12 -1.02
N GLY A 57 2.71 0.71 -2.00
CA GLY A 57 3.20 0.12 -3.25
C GLY A 57 4.10 1.07 -4.03
N GLY A 58 3.72 2.35 -4.15
CA GLY A 58 4.56 3.36 -4.82
C GLY A 58 5.94 3.54 -4.19
N ILE A 59 6.04 3.43 -2.86
CA ILE A 59 7.33 3.54 -2.16
C ILE A 59 8.12 2.23 -2.24
N VAL A 60 7.49 1.08 -2.01
CA VAL A 60 8.18 -0.23 -2.06
C VAL A 60 8.67 -0.55 -3.47
N ALA A 61 7.95 -0.12 -4.52
CA ALA A 61 8.37 -0.26 -5.92
C ALA A 61 9.75 0.34 -6.22
N LEU A 62 10.25 1.28 -5.41
CA LEU A 62 11.59 1.85 -5.53
C LEU A 62 12.70 0.86 -5.12
N ARG A 63 12.35 -0.25 -4.47
CA ARG A 63 13.29 -1.21 -3.87
C ARG A 63 13.00 -2.66 -4.23
N ALA A 64 11.74 -3.02 -4.41
CA ALA A 64 11.29 -4.36 -4.76
C ALA A 64 10.26 -4.30 -5.90
N GLU A 65 10.40 -5.21 -6.87
CA GLU A 65 9.48 -5.27 -7.99
C GLU A 65 8.13 -5.89 -7.59
N PRO A 66 6.99 -5.39 -8.11
CA PRO A 66 5.71 -6.06 -7.93
C PRO A 66 5.68 -7.41 -8.65
N PRO A 67 4.88 -8.39 -8.18
CA PRO A 67 4.71 -9.66 -8.88
C PRO A 67 4.27 -9.44 -10.33
N VAL A 68 4.94 -10.12 -11.27
CA VAL A 68 4.68 -9.99 -12.71
C VAL A 68 3.21 -10.24 -13.06
N SER A 69 2.59 -11.22 -12.42
CA SER A 69 1.17 -11.55 -12.59
C SER A 69 0.24 -10.41 -12.18
N TRP A 70 0.61 -9.58 -11.19
CA TRP A 70 -0.17 -8.43 -10.77
C TRP A 70 -0.07 -7.30 -11.79
N VAL A 71 1.12 -7.07 -12.34
CA VAL A 71 1.32 -6.09 -13.42
C VAL A 71 0.51 -6.47 -14.65
N GLN A 72 0.47 -7.76 -15.01
CA GLN A 72 -0.29 -8.28 -16.14
C GLN A 72 -1.81 -8.23 -15.97
N THR A 73 -2.31 -8.15 -14.74
CA THR A 73 -3.75 -8.11 -14.43
C THR A 73 -4.29 -6.71 -14.16
N ARG A 74 -3.41 -5.70 -14.08
CA ARG A 74 -3.80 -4.30 -13.96
C ARG A 74 -4.34 -3.76 -15.30
N GLU A 75 -5.16 -2.72 -15.23
CA GLU A 75 -5.57 -1.97 -16.42
C GLU A 75 -4.34 -1.49 -17.22
N ALA A 76 -4.42 -1.57 -18.55
CA ALA A 76 -3.35 -1.05 -19.39
C ALA A 76 -3.12 0.44 -19.07
N LEU A 77 -1.85 0.84 -18.95
CA LEU A 77 -1.56 2.26 -18.80
C LEU A 77 -2.06 3.00 -20.06
N PRO A 78 -2.54 4.24 -19.92
CA PRO A 78 -2.78 5.08 -21.08
C PRO A 78 -1.54 5.06 -21.97
N GLY A 79 -1.73 4.93 -23.28
CA GLY A 79 -0.65 5.17 -24.22
C GLY A 79 -0.12 6.58 -24.06
N GLU A 80 1.09 6.85 -24.58
CA GLU A 80 1.57 8.22 -24.67
C GLU A 80 0.51 9.07 -25.39
N ILE A 81 0.07 10.14 -24.74
CA ILE A 81 -0.73 11.17 -25.39
C ILE A 81 0.29 11.99 -26.18
N ASP A 82 0.24 11.90 -27.52
CA ASP A 82 0.96 12.80 -28.43
C ASP A 82 0.71 14.28 -28.11
#